data_AF-A0A564XZZ7-F1
#
_entry.id   AF-A0A564XZZ7-F1
#
_cell.length_a   1.000
_cell.length_b   1.000
_cell.length_c   1.000
_cell.angle_alpha   90.00
_cell.angle_beta   90.00
_cell.angle_gamma   90.00
#
_symmetry.space_group_name_H-M   'P 1'
#
loop_
_entity.id
_entity.type
_entity.pdbx_description
1 polymer ?
#
loop_
_entity_poly.entity_id
_entity_poly.type
_entity_poly.pdbx_seq_one_letter_code
_entity_poly.pdbx_strand_id
1 'polypeptide(L)'
;MIQLVLIFMCCFSSTFAESGEVLGSRVITNSSGKVGPMYFNSADDFDVYLHKRGSSQPEQLTIEEGNCALGGSIIGSPCVVQPGRSVITFDEVPDYDLLVLVNLKQIYTVYFAKDCKFPNPKDGHIIVEKSIPLYRFLSGKTEENVVFAMKGTNYTGIKFQREDSVVCEWKDSIPVTGECANLIVDEASSLIIFNATFTKTDGNDYQSFTWGRKYDVISVNLDWTNTGEAPEVKACNIQGEQTTTSNAYRNMESYLV
;
A
#
# COMPACT_ATOMS: atom_id res chain seq x y z
N MET A 1 13.40 -16.06 -61.08
CA MET A 1 12.28 -16.31 -60.17
C MET A 1 12.86 -16.46 -58.77
N ILE A 2 13.04 -15.34 -58.07
CA ILE A 2 13.71 -15.29 -56.77
C ILE A 2 12.62 -15.05 -55.73
N GLN A 3 12.42 -16.03 -54.87
CA GLN A 3 11.40 -16.04 -53.84
C GLN A 3 11.94 -15.25 -52.64
N LEU A 4 11.47 -14.02 -52.46
CA LEU A 4 11.76 -13.20 -51.28
C LEU A 4 10.98 -13.76 -50.08
N VAL A 5 11.72 -14.29 -49.10
CA VAL A 5 11.17 -14.66 -47.80
C VAL A 5 11.22 -13.42 -46.90
N LEU A 6 10.05 -12.82 -46.66
CA LEU A 6 9.85 -11.79 -45.65
C LEU A 6 9.83 -12.44 -44.27
N ILE A 7 10.93 -12.29 -43.52
CA ILE A 7 10.97 -12.65 -42.10
C ILE A 7 10.24 -11.55 -41.33
N PHE A 8 9.01 -11.83 -40.92
CA PHE A 8 8.21 -10.97 -40.05
C PHE A 8 8.83 -11.04 -38.64
N MET A 9 9.78 -10.14 -38.38
CA MET A 9 10.35 -9.95 -37.04
C MET A 9 9.27 -9.29 -36.19
N CYS A 10 8.44 -10.11 -35.54
CA CYS A 10 7.53 -9.66 -34.49
C CYS A 10 8.40 -9.16 -33.33
N CYS A 11 8.74 -7.87 -33.34
CA CYS A 11 9.06 -7.14 -32.12
C CYS A 11 7.81 -7.24 -31.24
N PHE A 12 7.78 -8.24 -30.35
CA PHE A 12 6.91 -8.21 -29.18
C PHE A 12 7.41 -7.07 -28.30
N SER A 13 7.07 -5.84 -28.68
CA SER A 13 6.95 -4.74 -27.74
C SER A 13 5.84 -5.17 -26.80
N SER A 14 6.19 -5.86 -25.72
CA SER A 14 5.28 -6.05 -24.59
C SER A 14 5.12 -4.69 -23.92
N THR A 15 4.44 -3.77 -24.60
CA THR A 15 3.74 -2.68 -23.95
C THR A 15 2.58 -3.33 -23.21
N PHE A 16 2.84 -3.76 -21.97
CA PHE A 16 1.79 -3.81 -20.96
C PHE A 16 1.39 -2.35 -20.69
N ALA A 17 0.62 -1.78 -21.61
CA ALA A 17 0.02 -0.46 -21.49
C ALA A 17 -1.47 -0.69 -21.24
N GLU A 18 -1.83 -1.04 -20.02
CA GLU A 18 -3.24 -0.99 -19.55
C GLU A 18 -3.40 -0.99 -18.02
N SER A 19 -2.38 -0.63 -17.24
CA SER A 19 -2.59 -0.21 -15.85
C SER A 19 -2.44 1.30 -15.78
N GLY A 20 -3.46 2.01 -15.30
CA GLY A 20 -3.35 3.42 -14.97
C GLY A 20 -2.11 3.70 -14.10
N GLU A 21 -1.58 4.92 -14.16
CA GLU A 21 -0.44 5.31 -13.33
C GLU A 21 -0.84 5.22 -11.85
N VAL A 22 -0.13 4.38 -11.07
CA VAL A 22 -0.37 4.25 -9.63
C VAL A 22 0.21 5.45 -8.91
N LEU A 23 -0.67 6.27 -8.31
CA LEU A 23 -0.33 7.48 -7.57
C LEU A 23 -0.38 7.27 -6.04
N GLY A 24 0.31 6.25 -5.51
CA GLY A 24 0.28 6.02 -4.06
C GLY A 24 1.02 4.79 -3.54
N SER A 25 0.47 4.17 -2.51
CA SER A 25 1.03 2.98 -1.87
C SER A 25 0.98 1.78 -2.80
N ARG A 26 1.98 0.90 -2.70
CA ARG A 26 2.11 -0.28 -3.59
C ARG A 26 3.07 -1.31 -3.02
N VAL A 27 3.09 -2.49 -3.62
CA VAL A 27 4.09 -3.53 -3.36
C VAL A 27 5.02 -3.66 -4.58
N ILE A 28 6.33 -3.61 -4.33
CA ILE A 28 7.36 -3.89 -5.32
C ILE A 28 7.83 -5.33 -5.15
N THR A 29 7.68 -6.11 -6.21
CA THR A 29 7.90 -7.57 -6.18
C THR A 29 9.16 -8.03 -6.90
N ASN A 30 9.81 -7.10 -7.62
CA ASN A 30 11.08 -7.32 -8.29
C ASN A 30 12.16 -7.67 -7.25
N SER A 31 13.05 -8.60 -7.61
CA SER A 31 14.20 -8.94 -6.76
C SER A 31 15.50 -8.27 -7.16
N SER A 32 15.51 -7.58 -8.29
CA SER A 32 16.70 -6.94 -8.86
C SER A 32 16.29 -5.95 -9.95
N GLY A 33 17.21 -5.06 -10.29
CA GLY A 33 17.04 -4.06 -11.35
C GLY A 33 16.32 -2.80 -10.86
N LYS A 34 16.14 -1.87 -11.78
CA LYS A 34 15.60 -0.54 -11.53
C LYS A 34 14.17 -0.60 -10.98
N VAL A 35 13.86 0.24 -9.98
CA VAL A 35 12.53 0.40 -9.39
C VAL A 35 12.02 1.81 -9.62
N GLY A 36 10.83 1.92 -10.23
CA GLY A 36 10.19 3.19 -10.53
C GLY A 36 10.33 3.61 -12.00
N PRO A 37 9.91 4.84 -12.35
CA PRO A 37 9.47 5.90 -11.43
C PRO A 37 8.18 5.55 -10.67
N MET A 38 8.19 5.76 -9.36
CA MET A 38 7.02 5.64 -8.50
C MET A 38 6.46 7.03 -8.23
N TYR A 39 5.15 7.20 -8.41
CA TYR A 39 4.50 8.51 -8.32
C TYR A 39 3.60 8.63 -7.09
N PHE A 40 3.66 9.76 -6.41
CA PHE A 40 2.85 10.03 -5.22
C PHE A 40 2.20 11.40 -5.36
N ASN A 41 0.92 11.48 -5.01
CA ASN A 41 0.18 12.74 -5.06
C ASN A 41 0.15 13.37 -3.67
N SER A 42 0.47 14.66 -3.54
CA SER A 42 0.26 15.36 -2.27
C SER A 42 0.11 16.85 -2.44
N ALA A 43 -0.55 17.50 -1.48
CA ALA A 43 -0.64 18.95 -1.45
C ALA A 43 0.63 19.61 -0.90
N ASP A 44 1.48 18.88 -0.19
CA ASP A 44 2.70 19.39 0.46
C ASP A 44 3.89 18.46 0.19
N ASP A 45 5.10 18.92 0.53
CA ASP A 45 6.32 18.11 0.46
C ASP A 45 6.30 16.96 1.47
N PHE A 46 7.04 15.89 1.16
CA PHE A 46 7.20 14.71 1.99
C PHE A 46 8.58 14.64 2.64
N ASP A 47 8.63 14.19 3.88
CA ASP A 47 9.78 13.46 4.35
C ASP A 47 9.74 12.04 3.81
N VAL A 48 10.89 11.51 3.38
CA VAL A 48 10.99 10.19 2.79
C VAL A 48 11.96 9.34 3.61
N TYR A 49 11.50 8.16 4.01
CA TYR A 49 12.23 7.27 4.90
C TYR A 49 12.30 5.85 4.34
N LEU A 50 13.45 5.23 4.48
CA LEU A 50 13.67 3.81 4.20
C LEU A 50 13.86 3.05 5.52
N HIS A 51 13.13 1.95 5.66
CA HIS A 51 13.17 1.08 6.83
C HIS A 51 13.84 -0.24 6.46
N LYS A 52 14.99 -0.50 7.09
CA LYS A 52 15.75 -1.72 6.86
C LYS A 52 15.34 -2.83 7.83
N ARG A 53 15.34 -4.06 7.33
CA ARG A 53 15.12 -5.26 8.17
C ARG A 53 16.09 -5.28 9.35
N GLY A 54 15.55 -5.37 10.57
CA GLY A 54 16.33 -5.50 11.79
C GLY A 54 16.98 -4.20 12.28
N SER A 55 16.80 -3.07 11.58
CA SER A 55 17.14 -1.76 12.10
C SER A 55 15.97 -1.20 12.91
N SER A 56 16.25 -0.58 14.06
CA SER A 56 15.26 0.16 14.84
C SER A 56 15.10 1.61 14.39
N GLN A 57 15.97 2.10 13.49
CA GLN A 57 15.94 3.48 13.01
C GLN A 57 15.74 3.52 11.50
N PRO A 58 14.76 4.28 10.99
CA PRO A 58 14.66 4.58 9.58
C PRO A 58 15.81 5.47 9.13
N GLU A 59 16.18 5.34 7.86
CA GLU A 59 17.14 6.22 7.21
C GLU A 59 16.38 7.22 6.33
N GLN A 60 16.73 8.50 6.44
CA GLN A 60 16.11 9.55 5.65
C GLN A 60 16.72 9.56 4.24
N LEU A 61 15.86 9.49 3.23
CA LEU A 61 16.21 9.68 1.83
C LEU A 61 16.19 11.18 1.51
N THR A 62 17.29 11.71 1.01
CA THR A 62 17.39 13.12 0.59
C THR A 62 17.28 13.24 -0.92
N ILE A 63 16.82 14.40 -1.40
CA ILE A 63 16.76 14.72 -2.83
C ILE A 63 17.87 15.71 -3.15
N GLU A 64 18.82 15.29 -3.98
CA GLU A 64 20.01 16.05 -4.35
C GLU A 64 20.06 16.23 -5.87
N GLU A 65 19.76 17.45 -6.34
CA GLU A 65 19.76 17.81 -7.77
C GLU A 65 18.96 16.83 -8.67
N GLY A 66 17.82 16.36 -8.17
CA GLY A 66 16.95 15.42 -8.89
C GLY A 66 17.31 13.94 -8.69
N ASN A 67 18.22 13.62 -7.77
CA ASN A 67 18.62 12.26 -7.43
C ASN A 67 18.17 11.88 -6.02
N CYS A 68 17.87 10.60 -5.83
CA CYS A 68 17.66 10.01 -4.50
C CYS A 68 19.02 9.70 -3.88
N ALA A 69 19.29 10.29 -2.71
CA ALA A 69 20.52 10.08 -1.97
C ALA A 69 20.23 9.48 -0.58
N LEU A 70 21.07 8.53 -0.16
CA LEU A 70 20.99 7.90 1.15
C LEU A 70 22.38 7.88 1.79
N GLY A 71 22.53 8.51 2.96
CA GLY A 71 23.83 8.66 3.61
C GLY A 71 24.89 9.34 2.72
N GLY A 72 24.47 10.25 1.83
CA GLY A 72 25.34 10.96 0.88
C GLY A 72 25.72 10.15 -0.37
N SER A 73 25.20 8.94 -0.56
CA SER A 73 25.38 8.15 -1.78
C SER A 73 24.15 8.23 -2.67
N ILE A 74 24.33 8.48 -3.97
CA ILE A 74 23.23 8.45 -4.93
C ILE A 74 22.80 7.00 -5.17
N ILE A 75 21.51 6.72 -4.99
CA ILE A 75 20.91 5.39 -5.13
C ILE A 75 19.80 5.33 -6.19
N GLY A 76 19.50 6.44 -6.85
CA GLY A 76 18.56 6.44 -7.97
C GLY A 76 18.22 7.80 -8.55
N SER A 77 17.64 7.75 -9.76
CA SER A 77 17.17 8.92 -10.51
C SER A 77 16.11 8.53 -11.55
N PRO A 78 15.09 9.36 -11.82
CA PRO A 78 14.85 10.70 -11.24
C PRO A 78 14.13 10.63 -9.89
N CYS A 79 14.41 11.60 -9.02
CA CYS A 79 13.72 11.80 -7.77
C CYS A 79 13.36 13.26 -7.55
N VAL A 80 12.10 13.51 -7.23
CA VAL A 80 11.54 14.84 -7.01
C VAL A 80 10.52 14.72 -5.89
N VAL A 81 10.63 15.55 -4.87
CA VAL A 81 9.58 15.68 -3.86
C VAL A 81 9.08 17.11 -3.93
N GLN A 82 7.85 17.26 -4.41
CA GLN A 82 7.19 18.55 -4.57
C GLN A 82 5.67 18.37 -4.53
N PRO A 83 4.90 19.45 -4.29
CA PRO A 83 3.45 19.39 -4.30
C PRO A 83 2.90 18.98 -5.67
N GLY A 84 1.76 18.30 -5.66
CA GLY A 84 1.02 17.76 -6.80
C GLY A 84 1.59 16.46 -7.36
N ARG A 85 2.92 16.29 -7.37
CA ARG A 85 3.54 15.07 -7.91
C ARG A 85 4.96 14.88 -7.41
N SER A 86 5.13 13.91 -6.51
CA SER A 86 6.44 13.41 -6.10
C SER A 86 6.79 12.15 -6.90
N VAL A 87 8.07 11.99 -7.23
CA VAL A 87 8.64 10.89 -7.99
C VAL A 87 9.80 10.31 -7.21
N ILE A 88 9.80 8.99 -7.01
CA ILE A 88 10.93 8.27 -6.41
C ILE A 88 11.33 7.14 -7.35
N THR A 89 12.64 7.06 -7.63
CA THR A 89 13.22 6.03 -8.48
C THR A 89 14.50 5.52 -7.84
N PHE A 90 14.69 4.21 -7.83
CA PHE A 90 15.93 3.57 -7.39
C PHE A 90 16.58 2.87 -8.58
N ASP A 91 17.91 2.98 -8.72
CA ASP A 91 18.63 2.33 -9.81
C ASP A 91 18.68 0.80 -9.67
N GLU A 92 18.59 0.32 -8.43
CA GLU A 92 18.41 -1.08 -8.09
C GLU A 92 17.36 -1.24 -6.99
N VAL A 93 16.77 -2.44 -6.85
CA VAL A 93 15.88 -2.76 -5.73
C VAL A 93 16.63 -2.51 -4.42
N PRO A 94 16.14 -1.60 -3.55
CA PRO A 94 16.84 -1.27 -2.31
C PRO A 94 16.81 -2.47 -1.35
N ASP A 95 17.90 -2.67 -0.60
CA ASP A 95 17.99 -3.65 0.50
C ASP A 95 17.27 -3.14 1.77
N TYR A 96 15.98 -2.82 1.61
CA TYR A 96 15.09 -2.25 2.61
C TYR A 96 13.71 -2.92 2.49
N ASP A 97 12.97 -3.00 3.58
CA ASP A 97 11.66 -3.67 3.60
C ASP A 97 10.52 -2.70 3.22
N LEU A 98 10.66 -1.42 3.58
CA LEU A 98 9.59 -0.42 3.48
C LEU A 98 10.16 0.97 3.15
N LEU A 99 9.56 1.65 2.20
CA LEU A 99 9.69 3.08 1.96
C LEU A 99 8.42 3.78 2.47
N VAL A 100 8.59 4.80 3.29
CA VAL A 100 7.51 5.65 3.80
C VAL A 100 7.70 7.06 3.28
N LEU A 101 6.68 7.62 2.65
CA LEU A 101 6.59 9.06 2.41
C LEU A 101 5.57 9.61 3.39
N VAL A 102 5.94 10.61 4.17
CA VAL A 102 5.10 11.16 5.23
C VAL A 102 5.18 12.66 5.27
N ASN A 103 4.02 13.30 5.41
CA ASN A 103 3.91 14.71 5.78
C ASN A 103 2.78 14.87 6.80
N LEU A 104 2.38 16.11 7.08
CA LEU A 104 1.33 16.38 8.06
C LEU A 104 -0.05 15.86 7.63
N LYS A 105 -0.26 15.61 6.33
CA LYS A 105 -1.57 15.28 5.76
C LYS A 105 -1.68 13.83 5.29
N GLN A 106 -0.58 13.20 4.89
CA GLN A 106 -0.63 11.96 4.14
C GLN A 106 0.56 11.07 4.45
N ILE A 107 0.30 9.76 4.40
CA ILE A 107 1.32 8.72 4.50
C ILE A 107 1.14 7.79 3.31
N TYR A 108 2.23 7.52 2.60
CA TYR A 108 2.32 6.49 1.58
C TYR A 108 3.33 5.44 1.98
N THR A 109 3.00 4.18 1.70
CA THR A 109 3.86 3.04 2.02
C THR A 109 4.15 2.22 0.77
N VAL A 110 5.44 1.97 0.51
CA VAL A 110 5.87 1.05 -0.52
C VAL A 110 6.62 -0.10 0.11
N TYR A 111 6.06 -1.30 0.01
CA TYR A 111 6.68 -2.51 0.56
C TYR A 111 7.51 -3.22 -0.51
N PHE A 112 8.74 -3.57 -0.18
CA PHE A 112 9.61 -4.37 -1.06
C PHE A 112 9.50 -5.84 -0.64
N ALA A 113 8.78 -6.63 -1.42
CA ALA A 113 8.49 -8.03 -1.12
C ALA A 113 8.65 -8.88 -2.37
N LYS A 114 9.85 -9.47 -2.54
CA LYS A 114 10.15 -10.37 -3.66
C LYS A 114 9.10 -11.47 -3.78
N ASP A 115 8.55 -11.66 -4.98
CA ASP A 115 7.51 -12.67 -5.25
C ASP A 115 6.30 -12.59 -4.29
N CYS A 116 6.04 -11.39 -3.73
CA CYS A 116 5.05 -11.16 -2.68
C CYS A 116 5.25 -12.01 -1.41
N LYS A 117 6.50 -12.38 -1.12
CA LYS A 117 6.88 -13.07 0.11
C LYS A 117 7.26 -12.04 1.16
N PHE A 118 6.28 -11.67 1.97
CA PHE A 118 6.51 -10.79 3.10
C PHE A 118 7.20 -11.54 4.24
N PRO A 119 7.99 -10.85 5.08
CA PRO A 119 8.51 -11.44 6.30
C PRO A 119 7.36 -11.90 7.21
N ASN A 120 7.64 -12.94 8.01
CA ASN A 120 6.77 -13.25 9.14
C ASN A 120 6.71 -12.03 10.08
N PRO A 121 5.51 -11.46 10.31
CA PRO A 121 5.37 -10.27 11.12
C PRO A 121 5.67 -10.61 12.58
N LYS A 122 6.38 -9.71 13.27
CA LYS A 122 6.55 -9.75 14.72
C LYS A 122 5.32 -9.14 15.38
N ASP A 123 5.13 -9.45 16.65
CA ASP A 123 4.15 -8.78 17.49
C ASP A 123 4.23 -7.24 17.35
N GLY A 124 3.13 -6.63 16.94
CA GLY A 124 2.97 -5.19 16.72
C GLY A 124 3.17 -4.74 15.28
N HIS A 125 3.63 -5.63 14.40
CA HIS A 125 3.89 -5.32 13.00
C HIS A 125 2.67 -5.61 12.12
N ILE A 126 2.53 -4.82 11.06
CA ILE A 126 1.48 -4.96 10.06
C ILE A 126 1.63 -6.26 9.27
N ILE A 127 0.49 -6.85 8.89
CA ILE A 127 0.38 -7.99 7.99
C ILE A 127 -0.11 -7.47 6.64
N VAL A 128 0.83 -7.17 5.75
CA VAL A 128 0.58 -6.46 4.48
C VAL A 128 -0.33 -7.27 3.57
N GLU A 129 -0.21 -8.60 3.57
CA GLU A 129 -0.97 -9.55 2.77
C GLU A 129 -2.49 -9.44 2.97
N LYS A 130 -2.93 -8.90 4.10
CA LYS A 130 -4.36 -8.71 4.38
C LYS A 130 -4.93 -7.46 3.70
N SER A 131 -4.08 -6.50 3.32
CA SER A 131 -4.50 -5.21 2.76
C SER A 131 -4.27 -5.09 1.25
N ILE A 132 -3.40 -5.93 0.67
CA ILE A 132 -3.14 -5.90 -0.77
C ILE A 132 -4.41 -6.21 -1.58
N PRO A 133 -4.64 -5.52 -2.71
CA PRO A 133 -3.80 -4.45 -3.25
C PRO A 133 -3.94 -3.13 -2.47
N LEU A 134 -2.80 -2.45 -2.26
CA LEU A 134 -2.66 -1.17 -1.56
C LEU A 134 -3.10 0.01 -2.42
N TYR A 135 -3.14 -0.13 -3.73
CA TYR A 135 -3.81 0.81 -4.62
C TYR A 135 -4.95 0.10 -5.34
N ARG A 136 -6.12 0.73 -5.45
CA ARG A 136 -7.30 0.12 -6.07
C ARG A 136 -7.92 1.07 -7.08
N PHE A 137 -8.05 0.60 -8.31
CA PHE A 137 -8.84 1.24 -9.36
C PHE A 137 -10.30 0.81 -9.22
N LEU A 138 -11.19 1.77 -9.00
CA LEU A 138 -12.57 1.54 -8.57
C LEU A 138 -13.57 2.30 -9.44
N SER A 139 -13.19 2.71 -10.65
CA SER A 139 -14.13 3.37 -11.58
C SER A 139 -15.41 2.55 -11.74
N GLY A 140 -16.56 3.21 -11.58
CA GLY A 140 -17.89 2.58 -11.64
C GLY A 140 -18.35 1.89 -10.35
N LYS A 141 -17.51 1.79 -9.31
CA LYS A 141 -17.90 1.31 -7.99
C LYS A 141 -18.29 2.47 -7.06
N THR A 142 -19.15 2.15 -6.09
CA THR A 142 -19.58 3.09 -5.04
C THR A 142 -19.04 2.72 -3.67
N GLU A 143 -18.56 1.49 -3.50
CA GLU A 143 -18.02 0.99 -2.25
C GLU A 143 -16.86 0.03 -2.49
N GLU A 144 -16.00 -0.10 -1.49
CA GLU A 144 -14.87 -1.02 -1.50
C GLU A 144 -14.55 -1.46 -0.07
N ASN A 145 -14.34 -2.76 0.11
CA ASN A 145 -13.98 -3.33 1.41
C ASN A 145 -12.47 -3.39 1.57
N VAL A 146 -11.94 -2.89 2.68
CA VAL A 146 -10.50 -2.95 2.99
C VAL A 146 -10.31 -3.61 4.35
N VAL A 147 -9.36 -4.54 4.39
CA VAL A 147 -8.96 -5.24 5.60
C VAL A 147 -7.54 -4.82 5.97
N PHE A 148 -7.35 -4.46 7.23
CA PHE A 148 -6.05 -4.20 7.83
C PHE A 148 -5.81 -5.21 8.95
N ALA A 149 -4.57 -5.64 9.13
CA ALA A 149 -4.23 -6.57 10.19
C ALA A 149 -2.85 -6.32 10.77
N MET A 150 -2.70 -6.66 12.05
CA MET A 150 -1.44 -6.58 12.80
C MET A 150 -1.26 -7.85 13.61
N LYS A 151 -0.01 -8.28 13.78
CA LYS A 151 0.34 -9.46 14.57
C LYS A 151 0.25 -9.20 16.07
N GLY A 152 -0.35 -10.13 16.80
CA GLY A 152 -0.61 -10.08 18.24
C GLY A 152 -2.01 -9.55 18.58
N THR A 153 -2.40 -9.64 19.85
CA THR A 153 -3.79 -9.40 20.29
C THR A 153 -3.95 -8.26 21.29
N ASN A 154 -2.85 -7.69 21.78
CA ASN A 154 -2.88 -6.69 22.85
C ASN A 154 -2.01 -5.47 22.51
N TYR A 155 -2.64 -4.45 21.93
CA TYR A 155 -1.96 -3.18 21.63
C TYR A 155 -2.87 -1.98 21.89
N THR A 156 -2.20 -0.86 22.14
CA THR A 156 -2.81 0.45 22.32
C THR A 156 -2.22 1.45 21.33
N GLY A 157 -2.98 2.52 21.06
CA GLY A 157 -2.55 3.61 20.21
C GLY A 157 -2.52 3.25 18.73
N ILE A 158 -3.34 2.28 18.31
CA ILE A 158 -3.60 2.01 16.90
C ILE A 158 -4.49 3.13 16.39
N LYS A 159 -4.14 3.71 15.26
CA LYS A 159 -4.87 4.81 14.65
C LYS A 159 -5.33 4.43 13.26
N PHE A 160 -6.52 4.91 12.92
CA PHE A 160 -7.04 4.94 11.57
C PHE A 160 -7.17 6.39 11.14
N GLN A 161 -6.51 6.72 10.05
CA GLN A 161 -6.50 8.03 9.44
C GLN A 161 -7.15 7.95 8.06
N ARG A 162 -7.98 8.93 7.77
CA ARG A 162 -8.48 9.21 6.43
C ARG A 162 -7.88 10.54 6.03
N GLU A 163 -7.01 10.50 5.03
CA GLU A 163 -6.23 11.67 4.62
C GLU A 163 -5.50 12.27 5.84
N ASP A 164 -5.72 13.56 6.13
CA ASP A 164 -5.06 14.29 7.22
C ASP A 164 -5.74 14.14 8.58
N SER A 165 -6.84 13.38 8.64
CA SER A 165 -7.72 13.33 9.78
C SER A 165 -7.64 11.97 10.48
N VAL A 166 -7.27 11.98 11.77
CA VAL A 166 -7.40 10.80 12.63
C VAL A 166 -8.89 10.57 12.89
N VAL A 167 -9.44 9.52 12.30
CA VAL A 167 -10.86 9.17 12.43
C VAL A 167 -11.09 8.39 13.71
N CYS A 168 -10.24 7.39 13.98
CA CYS A 168 -10.38 6.53 15.14
C CYS A 168 -9.03 6.16 15.75
N GLU A 169 -9.02 6.00 17.05
CA GLU A 169 -7.92 5.47 17.84
C GLU A 169 -8.47 4.36 18.73
N TRP A 170 -7.75 3.24 18.85
CA TRP A 170 -8.15 2.12 19.68
C TRP A 170 -7.25 1.96 20.90
N LYS A 171 -7.90 1.60 22.00
CA LYS A 171 -7.27 1.11 23.22
C LYS A 171 -7.93 -0.22 23.58
N ASP A 172 -7.12 -1.27 23.75
CA ASP A 172 -7.61 -2.61 24.10
C ASP A 172 -8.68 -3.11 23.10
N SER A 173 -8.44 -2.87 21.80
CA SER A 173 -9.34 -3.21 20.68
C SER A 173 -10.69 -2.47 20.64
N ILE A 174 -10.93 -1.54 21.56
CA ILE A 174 -12.14 -0.70 21.63
C ILE A 174 -11.78 0.72 21.15
N PRO A 175 -12.57 1.32 20.24
CA PRO A 175 -12.33 2.69 19.80
C PRO A 175 -12.55 3.65 20.96
N VAL A 176 -11.57 4.51 21.22
CA VAL A 176 -11.66 5.59 22.21
C VAL A 176 -11.96 6.95 21.57
N THR A 177 -11.86 7.03 20.24
CA THR A 177 -12.26 8.18 19.43
C THR A 177 -12.97 7.71 18.16
N GLY A 178 -13.82 8.58 17.62
CA GLY A 178 -14.59 8.32 16.40
C GLY A 178 -15.67 7.24 16.55
N GLU A 179 -16.29 6.91 15.42
CA GLU A 179 -17.33 5.89 15.30
C GLU A 179 -16.85 4.76 14.39
N CYS A 180 -15.77 4.08 14.78
CA CYS A 180 -15.33 2.85 14.13
C CYS A 180 -15.85 1.61 14.86
N ALA A 181 -15.84 0.48 14.17
CA ALA A 181 -16.04 -0.82 14.81
C ALA A 181 -14.88 -1.15 15.78
N ASN A 182 -15.13 -2.07 16.70
CA ASN A 182 -14.08 -2.71 17.47
C ASN A 182 -13.12 -3.45 16.54
N LEU A 183 -11.86 -3.57 16.96
CA LEU A 183 -10.93 -4.46 16.27
C LEU A 183 -11.34 -5.91 16.55
N ILE A 184 -11.34 -6.72 15.49
CA ILE A 184 -11.59 -8.15 15.62
C ILE A 184 -10.31 -8.77 16.18
N VAL A 185 -10.41 -9.44 17.32
CA VAL A 185 -9.30 -10.17 17.96
C VAL A 185 -9.41 -11.64 17.59
N ASP A 186 -8.45 -12.14 16.81
CA ASP A 186 -8.30 -13.56 16.49
C ASP A 186 -7.20 -14.15 17.38
N GLU A 187 -7.58 -14.75 18.51
CA GLU A 187 -6.66 -15.37 19.46
C GLU A 187 -5.97 -16.61 18.88
N ALA A 188 -6.63 -17.36 17.98
CA ALA A 188 -6.08 -18.59 17.42
C ALA A 188 -4.92 -18.30 16.47
N SER A 189 -5.07 -17.27 15.64
CA SER A 189 -4.00 -16.80 14.75
C SER A 189 -3.10 -15.76 15.42
N SER A 190 -3.48 -15.29 16.61
CA SER A 190 -2.86 -14.18 17.35
C SER A 190 -2.71 -12.95 16.46
N LEU A 191 -3.84 -12.39 16.03
CA LEU A 191 -3.95 -11.21 15.17
C LEU A 191 -5.04 -10.27 15.66
N ILE A 192 -4.89 -8.98 15.34
CA ILE A 192 -5.98 -8.01 15.36
C ILE A 192 -6.29 -7.54 13.95
N ILE A 193 -7.56 -7.34 13.66
CA ILE A 193 -8.05 -7.02 12.32
C ILE A 193 -9.00 -5.83 12.39
N PHE A 194 -8.79 -4.85 11.51
CA PHE A 194 -9.75 -3.81 11.20
C PHE A 194 -10.34 -4.07 9.81
N ASN A 195 -11.64 -4.33 9.74
CA ASN A 195 -12.35 -4.57 8.50
C ASN A 195 -13.39 -3.47 8.32
N ALA A 196 -13.30 -2.72 7.22
CA ALA A 196 -14.20 -1.61 6.94
C ALA A 196 -14.57 -1.56 5.46
N THR A 197 -15.83 -1.20 5.20
CA THR A 197 -16.29 -0.86 3.85
C THR A 197 -16.32 0.65 3.72
N PHE A 198 -15.64 1.17 2.70
CA PHE A 198 -15.57 2.59 2.40
C PHE A 198 -16.47 2.90 1.21
N THR A 199 -17.29 3.91 1.36
CA THR A 199 -18.16 4.42 0.30
C THR A 199 -17.52 5.62 -0.37
N LYS A 200 -17.62 5.71 -1.70
CA LYS A 200 -17.28 6.92 -2.44
C LYS A 200 -18.14 8.07 -1.92
N THR A 201 -17.50 9.14 -1.46
CA THR A 201 -18.19 10.37 -1.06
C THR A 201 -18.18 11.37 -2.20
N ASP A 202 -19.23 12.18 -2.32
CA ASP A 202 -19.34 13.19 -3.37
C ASP A 202 -18.12 14.12 -3.39
N GLY A 203 -17.55 14.34 -4.58
CA GLY A 203 -16.37 15.18 -4.77
C GLY A 203 -15.03 14.53 -4.41
N ASN A 204 -15.01 13.32 -3.84
CA ASN A 204 -13.78 12.60 -3.53
C ASN A 204 -13.52 11.50 -4.54
N ASP A 205 -12.69 11.82 -5.51
CA ASP A 205 -12.26 10.91 -6.57
C ASP A 205 -11.08 10.02 -6.17
N TYR A 206 -10.39 10.42 -5.11
CA TYR A 206 -9.25 9.71 -4.54
C TYR A 206 -9.31 9.77 -3.02
N GLN A 207 -9.07 8.64 -2.35
CA GLN A 207 -9.01 8.58 -0.89
C GLN A 207 -7.78 7.81 -0.43
N SER A 208 -7.13 8.31 0.62
CA SER A 208 -6.02 7.62 1.28
C SER A 208 -6.40 7.26 2.70
N PHE A 209 -6.16 6.01 3.06
CA PHE A 209 -6.42 5.49 4.39
C PHE A 209 -5.11 4.97 4.97
N THR A 210 -4.78 5.38 6.19
CA THR A 210 -3.63 4.85 6.91
C THR A 210 -4.10 4.15 8.18
N TRP A 211 -3.56 2.97 8.44
CA TRP A 211 -3.83 2.22 9.66
C TRP A 211 -2.53 1.73 10.28
N GLY A 212 -2.44 1.78 11.60
CA GLY A 212 -1.31 1.23 12.34
C GLY A 212 -0.86 2.07 13.52
N ARG A 213 0.43 1.99 13.85
CA ARG A 213 1.10 2.66 14.97
C ARG A 213 2.31 3.44 14.45
N LYS A 214 2.91 4.30 15.28
CA LYS A 214 3.92 5.31 14.88
C LYS A 214 4.94 4.87 13.81
N TYR A 215 5.54 3.69 13.92
CA TYR A 215 6.54 3.19 12.96
C TYR A 215 6.09 1.96 12.17
N ASP A 216 4.87 1.48 12.42
CA ASP A 216 4.28 0.28 11.83
C ASP A 216 2.95 0.70 11.23
N VAL A 217 3.01 1.28 10.03
CA VAL A 217 1.86 1.83 9.32
C VAL A 217 1.70 1.16 7.96
N ILE A 218 0.46 1.13 7.48
CA ILE A 218 0.13 0.76 6.13
C ILE A 218 -0.86 1.75 5.56
N SER A 219 -0.65 2.13 4.31
CA SER A 219 -1.52 3.04 3.58
C SER A 219 -2.17 2.31 2.41
N VAL A 220 -3.48 2.49 2.26
CA VAL A 220 -4.28 1.99 1.14
C VAL A 220 -4.93 3.18 0.44
N ASN A 221 -4.86 3.20 -0.89
CA ASN A 221 -5.35 4.25 -1.75
C ASN A 221 -6.45 3.74 -2.66
N LEU A 222 -7.58 4.44 -2.65
CA LEU A 222 -8.75 4.13 -3.46
C LEU A 222 -8.91 5.21 -4.52
N ASP A 223 -8.86 4.81 -5.79
CA ASP A 223 -9.07 5.68 -6.94
C ASP A 223 -10.41 5.36 -7.58
N TRP A 224 -11.38 6.24 -7.38
CA TRP A 224 -12.75 6.05 -7.83
C TRP A 224 -13.00 6.50 -9.28
N THR A 225 -11.97 6.98 -9.97
CA THR A 225 -12.10 7.57 -11.31
C THR A 225 -11.49 6.70 -12.39
N ASN A 226 -10.31 6.17 -12.13
CA ASN A 226 -9.55 5.45 -13.15
C ASN A 226 -9.89 3.97 -13.15
N THR A 227 -9.91 3.39 -14.35
CA THR A 227 -9.95 1.95 -14.56
C THR A 227 -8.53 1.39 -14.60
N GLY A 228 -8.36 0.14 -14.19
CA GLY A 228 -7.07 -0.55 -14.26
C GLY A 228 -6.99 -1.68 -13.26
N GLU A 229 -5.82 -2.29 -13.18
CA GLU A 229 -5.49 -3.29 -12.18
C GLU A 229 -4.13 -2.91 -11.55
N ALA A 230 -4.04 -2.95 -10.22
CA ALA A 230 -2.79 -2.64 -9.56
C ALA A 230 -1.73 -3.73 -9.85
N PRO A 231 -0.45 -3.37 -10.05
CA PRO A 231 0.59 -4.33 -10.45
C PRO A 231 0.71 -5.55 -9.55
N GLU A 232 0.48 -5.37 -8.24
CA GLU A 232 0.53 -6.43 -7.23
C GLU A 232 -0.62 -7.45 -7.33
N VAL A 233 -1.73 -7.15 -8.00
CA VAL A 233 -2.82 -8.14 -8.20
C VAL A 233 -2.29 -9.33 -8.99
N LYS A 234 -1.69 -9.05 -10.15
CA LYS A 234 -1.05 -10.08 -10.97
C LYS A 234 0.21 -10.64 -10.31
N ALA A 235 1.08 -9.78 -9.77
CA ALA A 235 2.37 -10.23 -9.25
C ALA A 235 2.23 -11.11 -7.99
N CYS A 236 1.20 -10.89 -7.17
CA CYS A 236 0.93 -11.67 -5.97
C CYS A 236 -0.10 -12.78 -6.19
N ASN A 237 -0.54 -13.02 -7.42
CA ASN A 237 -1.63 -13.95 -7.76
C ASN A 237 -2.89 -13.71 -6.90
N ILE A 238 -3.25 -12.44 -6.69
CA ILE A 238 -4.49 -12.07 -6.03
C ILE A 238 -5.62 -12.44 -6.99
N GLN A 239 -6.29 -13.56 -6.74
CA GLN A 239 -7.48 -13.92 -7.50
C GLN A 239 -8.57 -12.89 -7.16
N GLY A 240 -9.24 -12.37 -8.20
CA GLY A 240 -10.27 -11.32 -8.12
C GLY A 240 -11.54 -11.67 -7.34
N GLU A 241 -11.46 -12.62 -6.41
CA GLU A 241 -12.56 -13.11 -5.61
C GLU A 241 -12.07 -13.42 -4.18
N GLN A 242 -11.90 -12.36 -3.37
CA GLN A 242 -12.08 -12.48 -1.92
C GLN A 242 -13.56 -12.44 -1.53
N THR A 243 -14.46 -12.75 -2.46
CA THR A 243 -15.88 -13.00 -2.21
C THR A 243 -16.13 -14.50 -2.02
N THR A 244 -15.45 -15.17 -1.08
CA THR A 244 -15.92 -16.45 -0.46
C THR A 244 -15.01 -16.99 0.64
N THR A 245 -14.63 -16.15 1.62
CA THR A 245 -14.46 -16.66 3.00
C THR A 245 -15.14 -15.73 4.02
N SER A 246 -16.28 -15.14 3.66
CA SER A 246 -17.21 -14.50 4.62
C SER A 246 -18.33 -15.44 5.09
N ASN A 247 -18.41 -16.68 4.58
CA ASN A 247 -19.39 -17.67 5.04
C ASN A 247 -19.10 -18.23 6.46
N ALA A 248 -18.02 -17.80 7.12
CA ALA A 248 -17.79 -18.10 8.53
C ALA A 248 -18.27 -16.99 9.49
N TYR A 249 -18.67 -15.80 8.99
CA TYR A 249 -19.07 -14.66 9.84
C TYR A 249 -20.52 -14.19 9.64
N ARG A 250 -21.34 -14.91 8.86
CA ARG A 250 -22.77 -14.62 8.69
C ARG A 250 -23.73 -15.37 9.64
N ASN A 251 -23.21 -16.16 10.59
CA ASN A 251 -24.04 -16.95 11.53
C ASN A 251 -23.85 -16.58 13.01
N MET A 252 -23.77 -15.29 13.34
CA MET A 252 -24.03 -14.82 14.70
C MET A 252 -24.86 -13.54 14.66
N GLU A 253 -26.14 -13.68 14.33
CA GLU A 253 -27.23 -12.85 14.87
C GLU A 253 -28.59 -13.41 14.44
N SER A 254 -28.95 -14.56 15.02
CA SER A 254 -30.34 -15.01 15.11
C SER A 254 -30.57 -15.78 16.41
N TYR A 255 -30.11 -15.20 17.53
CA TYR A 255 -30.50 -15.64 18.86
C TYR A 255 -30.55 -14.44 19.79
N LEU A 256 -31.55 -13.58 19.60
CA LEU A 256 -32.21 -12.90 20.70
C LEU A 256 -33.71 -12.91 20.42
N VAL A 257 -34.43 -13.46 21.39
CA VAL A 257 -35.89 -13.41 21.58
C VAL A 257 -36.33 -11.97 21.79
#